data_AF-A0A258TMK6-F1
#
_entry.id   AF-A0A258TMK6-F1
#
_cell.length_a   1.000
_cell.length_b   1.000
_cell.length_c   1.000
_cell.angle_alpha   90.00
_cell.angle_beta   90.00
_cell.angle_gamma   90.00
#
_symmetry.space_group_name_H-M   'P 1'
#
loop_
_entity.id
_entity.type
_entity.pdbx_description
1 polymer ?
#
loop_
_entity_poly.entity_id
_entity_poly.type
_entity_poly.pdbx_seq_one_letter_code
_entity_poly.pdbx_strand_id
1 'polypeptide(L)'
;MTTSLPAETLLAEAMACYREDPTRSDFLIQCACAQAPDPLPLLRIGYKFYNRQRRFDLARGLAARALAEAARRAGMSGDFESWTRAQWAEIAPPLASDALLALKALAFLALRDGHEIAARPYLDSLLRLDPEDGSGASVVEALMRPESEAC
;
A
#
# COMPACT_ATOMS: atom_id res chain seq x y z
N MET A 1 10.35 -0.20 34.05
CA MET A 1 9.51 0.00 32.85
C MET A 1 10.46 0.22 31.69
N THR A 2 10.63 -0.76 30.82
CA THR A 2 11.40 -0.60 29.59
C THR A 2 10.56 0.26 28.65
N THR A 3 10.90 1.53 28.51
CA THR A 3 10.23 2.43 27.55
C THR A 3 10.54 1.91 26.15
N SER A 4 9.56 1.36 25.45
CA SER A 4 9.71 1.03 24.02
C SER A 4 10.06 2.31 23.27
N LEU A 5 10.99 2.22 22.32
CA LEU A 5 11.34 3.36 21.46
C LEU A 5 10.09 3.81 20.67
N PRO A 6 9.95 5.10 20.33
CA PRO A 6 8.87 5.56 19.45
C PRO A 6 8.87 4.83 18.11
N ALA A 7 7.68 4.62 17.53
CA ALA A 7 7.52 3.85 16.29
C ALA A 7 8.30 4.45 15.12
N GLU A 8 8.32 5.78 15.02
CA GLU A 8 9.07 6.53 14.00
C GLU A 8 10.57 6.33 14.16
N THR A 9 11.07 6.27 15.40
CA THR A 9 12.48 6.00 15.69
C THR A 9 12.87 4.60 15.27
N LEU A 10 12.04 3.60 15.58
CA LEU A 10 12.27 2.22 15.12
C LEU A 10 12.30 2.13 13.59
N LEU A 11 11.39 2.83 12.91
CA LEU A 11 11.35 2.84 11.44
C LEU A 11 12.60 3.53 10.85
N ALA A 12 13.03 4.65 11.44
CA ALA A 12 14.25 5.35 11.03
C ALA A 12 15.50 4.47 11.21
N GLU A 13 15.63 3.80 12.36
CA GLU A 13 16.71 2.86 12.63
C GLU A 13 16.70 1.69 11.64
N ALA A 14 15.52 1.13 11.36
CA ALA A 14 15.38 0.06 10.38
C ALA A 14 15.90 0.45 9.00
N MET A 15 15.54 1.64 8.52
CA MET A 15 16.00 2.12 7.22
C MET A 15 17.50 2.38 7.19
N ALA A 16 18.08 2.84 8.31
CA ALA A 16 19.51 3.10 8.43
C ALA A 16 20.34 1.81 8.43
N CYS A 17 19.90 0.76 9.14
CA CYS A 17 20.66 -0.48 9.29
C CYS A 17 20.48 -1.48 8.14
N TYR A 18 19.53 -1.25 7.22
CA TYR A 18 19.17 -2.22 6.18
C TYR A 18 20.33 -2.79 5.36
N ARG A 19 21.32 -1.97 5.00
CA ARG A 19 22.46 -2.43 4.19
C ARG A 19 23.36 -3.42 4.94
N GLU A 20 23.47 -3.26 6.24
CA GLU A 20 24.35 -4.04 7.11
C GLU A 20 23.61 -5.25 7.68
N ASP A 21 22.35 -5.07 8.07
CA ASP A 21 21.51 -6.10 8.67
C ASP A 21 20.05 -6.00 8.15
N PRO A 22 19.76 -6.60 6.98
CA PRO A 22 18.41 -6.63 6.43
C PRO A 22 17.40 -7.34 7.35
N THR A 23 17.82 -8.34 8.12
CA THR A 23 16.93 -9.10 9.00
C THR A 23 16.47 -8.25 10.17
N ARG A 24 17.40 -7.52 10.80
CA ARG A 24 17.06 -6.55 11.85
C ARG A 24 16.21 -5.41 11.30
N SER A 25 16.53 -4.92 10.11
CA SER A 25 15.71 -3.90 9.43
C SER A 25 14.27 -4.38 9.25
N ASP A 26 14.06 -5.58 8.72
CA ASP A 26 12.73 -6.17 8.55
C ASP A 26 11.98 -6.26 9.89
N PHE A 27 12.65 -6.75 10.93
CA PHE A 27 12.08 -6.86 12.28
C PHE A 27 11.66 -5.49 12.84
N LEU A 28 12.52 -4.48 12.73
CA LEU A 28 12.26 -3.13 13.23
C LEU A 28 11.09 -2.45 12.50
N ILE A 29 10.97 -2.64 11.17
CA ILE A 29 9.81 -2.15 10.40
C ILE A 29 8.51 -2.77 10.92
N GLN A 30 8.50 -4.08 11.20
CA GLN A 30 7.32 -4.75 11.73
C GLN A 30 6.95 -4.24 13.13
N CYS A 31 7.93 -4.12 14.02
CA CYS A 31 7.74 -3.57 15.37
C CYS A 31 7.18 -2.15 15.32
N ALA A 32 7.78 -1.28 14.49
CA ALA A 32 7.31 0.09 14.29
C ALA A 32 5.83 0.14 13.88
N CYS A 33 5.45 -0.63 12.85
CA CYS A 33 4.07 -0.66 12.37
C CYS A 33 3.09 -1.31 13.36
N ALA A 34 3.53 -2.23 14.21
CA ALA A 34 2.67 -2.94 15.16
C ALA A 34 2.33 -2.11 16.41
N GLN A 35 3.24 -1.25 16.87
CA GLN A 35 3.04 -0.46 18.08
C GLN A 35 2.50 0.96 17.82
N ALA A 36 2.49 1.41 16.56
CA ALA A 36 2.02 2.74 16.20
C ALA A 36 0.50 2.85 16.42
N PRO A 37 0.00 3.87 17.15
CA PRO A 37 -1.43 4.14 17.28
C PRO A 37 -2.09 4.40 15.91
N ASP A 38 -1.34 5.05 15.02
CA ASP A 38 -1.67 5.19 13.61
C ASP A 38 -0.57 4.55 12.73
N PRO A 39 -0.79 3.34 12.21
CA PRO A 39 0.23 2.67 11.41
C PRO A 39 0.19 3.10 9.93
N LEU A 40 -0.85 3.82 9.44
CA LEU A 40 -1.00 4.13 8.01
C LEU A 40 0.21 4.87 7.42
N PRO A 41 0.76 5.92 8.07
CA PRO A 41 1.96 6.60 7.56
C PRO A 41 3.19 5.68 7.49
N LEU A 42 3.38 4.81 8.50
CA LEU A 42 4.54 3.93 8.60
C LEU A 42 4.44 2.77 7.62
N LEU A 43 3.26 2.17 7.45
CA LEU A 43 2.98 1.17 6.43
C LEU A 43 3.28 1.73 5.03
N ARG A 44 2.90 2.98 4.77
CA ARG A 44 3.18 3.68 3.53
C ARG A 44 4.67 3.86 3.25
N ILE A 45 5.43 4.26 4.27
CA ILE A 45 6.88 4.36 4.16
C ILE A 45 7.47 2.97 3.89
N GLY A 46 7.03 1.96 4.65
CA GLY A 46 7.53 0.59 4.58
C GLY A 46 7.32 -0.07 3.21
N TYR A 47 6.13 0.00 2.62
CA TYR A 47 5.93 -0.59 1.29
C TYR A 47 6.75 0.14 0.22
N LYS A 48 6.92 1.47 0.31
CA LYS A 48 7.78 2.24 -0.61
C LYS A 48 9.25 1.89 -0.43
N PHE A 49 9.66 1.60 0.80
CA PHE A 49 11.00 1.15 1.11
C PHE A 49 11.29 -0.20 0.45
N TYR A 50 10.48 -1.23 0.75
CA TYR A 50 10.67 -2.57 0.15
C TYR A 50 10.54 -2.58 -1.37
N ASN A 51 9.65 -1.74 -1.93
CA ASN A 51 9.50 -1.58 -3.37
C ASN A 51 10.79 -1.09 -4.05
N ARG A 52 11.53 -0.15 -3.44
CA ARG A 52 12.82 0.31 -4.00
C ARG A 52 13.85 -0.81 -4.02
N GLN A 53 13.79 -1.72 -3.05
CA GLN A 53 14.71 -2.85 -2.93
C GLN A 53 14.24 -4.09 -3.72
N ARG A 54 13.16 -3.97 -4.50
CA ARG A 54 12.51 -5.07 -5.25
C ARG A 54 12.10 -6.26 -4.36
N ARG A 55 11.81 -6.01 -3.08
CA ARG A 55 11.26 -7.01 -2.15
C ARG A 55 9.74 -6.98 -2.19
N PHE A 56 9.18 -7.48 -3.30
CA PHE A 56 7.77 -7.28 -3.63
C PHE A 56 6.81 -7.97 -2.65
N ASP A 57 7.13 -9.16 -2.13
CA ASP A 57 6.28 -9.84 -1.14
C ASP A 57 6.09 -9.01 0.14
N LEU A 58 7.19 -8.47 0.69
CA LEU A 58 7.11 -7.63 1.88
C LEU A 58 6.39 -6.31 1.60
N ALA A 59 6.65 -5.71 0.43
CA ALA A 59 5.96 -4.49 0.02
C ALA A 59 4.45 -4.72 -0.11
N ARG A 60 4.02 -5.82 -0.75
CA ARG A 60 2.62 -6.21 -0.90
C ARG A 60 1.97 -6.46 0.46
N GLY A 61 2.65 -7.18 1.36
CA GLY A 61 2.15 -7.43 2.71
C GLY A 61 1.85 -6.14 3.48
N LEU A 62 2.74 -5.14 3.39
CA LEU A 62 2.51 -3.84 4.03
C LEU A 62 1.44 -3.00 3.33
N ALA A 63 1.38 -3.01 1.99
CA ALA A 63 0.34 -2.30 1.24
C ALA A 63 -1.06 -2.90 1.50
N ALA A 64 -1.18 -4.23 1.57
CA ALA A 64 -2.44 -4.91 1.91
C ALA A 64 -2.90 -4.58 3.34
N ARG A 65 -1.96 -4.52 4.30
CA ARG A 65 -2.26 -4.05 5.67
C ARG A 65 -2.71 -2.60 5.70
N ALA A 66 -2.10 -1.72 4.90
CA ALA A 66 -2.53 -0.33 4.79
C ALA A 66 -3.95 -0.23 4.24
N LEU A 67 -4.27 -0.99 3.19
CA LEU A 67 -5.62 -1.05 2.62
C LEU A 67 -6.65 -1.53 3.66
N ALA A 68 -6.36 -2.62 4.36
CA ALA A 68 -7.24 -3.18 5.37
C ALA A 68 -7.47 -2.21 6.54
N GLU A 69 -6.42 -1.53 7.02
CA GLU A 69 -6.55 -0.57 8.12
C GLU A 69 -7.31 0.70 7.69
N ALA A 70 -7.07 1.20 6.47
CA ALA A 70 -7.80 2.34 5.93
C ALA A 70 -9.30 1.99 5.77
N ALA A 71 -9.60 0.82 5.21
CA ALA A 71 -10.97 0.31 5.07
C ALA A 71 -11.67 0.20 6.43
N ARG A 72 -11.00 -0.41 7.42
CA ARG A 72 -11.51 -0.56 8.78
C ARG A 72 -11.83 0.78 9.43
N ARG A 73 -10.93 1.77 9.31
CA ARG A 73 -11.14 3.13 9.86
C ARG A 73 -12.25 3.90 9.13
N ALA A 74 -12.42 3.65 7.85
CA ALA A 74 -13.50 4.23 7.04
C ALA A 74 -14.85 3.52 7.22
N GLY A 75 -14.92 2.42 7.99
CA GLY A 75 -16.14 1.61 8.14
C GLY A 75 -16.53 0.87 6.85
N MET A 76 -15.58 0.65 5.95
CA MET A 76 -15.79 -0.02 4.66
C MET A 76 -15.59 -1.54 4.78
N SER A 77 -16.16 -2.26 3.82
CA SER A 77 -15.92 -3.71 3.65
C SER A 77 -14.42 -4.00 3.49
N GLY A 78 -13.95 -5.14 4.00
CA GLY A 78 -12.60 -5.63 3.70
C GLY A 78 -12.43 -6.09 2.25
N ASP A 79 -13.54 -6.35 1.55
CA ASP A 79 -13.57 -6.58 0.11
C ASP A 79 -13.63 -5.23 -0.62
N PHE A 80 -12.50 -4.81 -1.17
CA PHE A 80 -12.37 -3.53 -1.87
C PHE A 80 -13.03 -3.53 -3.26
N GLU A 81 -13.35 -4.70 -3.82
CA GLU A 81 -14.03 -4.80 -5.11
C GLU A 81 -15.52 -4.47 -4.99
N SER A 82 -16.07 -4.60 -3.79
CA SER A 82 -17.47 -4.28 -3.48
C SER A 82 -17.72 -2.80 -3.18
N TRP A 83 -16.68 -1.96 -3.13
CA TRP A 83 -16.83 -0.55 -2.78
C TRP A 83 -17.50 0.23 -3.90
N THR A 84 -18.48 1.07 -3.53
CA THR A 84 -19.22 1.90 -4.47
C THR A 84 -18.83 3.38 -4.32
N ARG A 85 -18.94 4.14 -5.41
CA ARG A 85 -18.68 5.59 -5.39
C ARG A 85 -19.58 6.35 -4.41
N ALA A 86 -20.82 5.90 -4.21
CA ALA A 86 -21.74 6.50 -3.25
C ALA A 86 -21.24 6.34 -1.81
N GLN A 87 -20.82 5.13 -1.41
CA GLN A 87 -20.19 4.92 -0.10
C GLN A 87 -18.87 5.68 0.03
N TRP A 88 -18.09 5.71 -1.05
CA TRP A 88 -16.79 6.36 -1.10
C TRP A 88 -16.85 7.88 -0.84
N ALA A 89 -17.89 8.54 -1.36
CA ALA A 89 -18.11 9.98 -1.18
C ALA A 89 -18.33 10.40 0.28
N GLU A 90 -18.74 9.47 1.14
CA GLU A 90 -18.99 9.71 2.57
C GLU A 90 -17.72 9.53 3.44
N ILE A 91 -16.63 9.01 2.86
CA ILE A 91 -15.38 8.75 3.59
C ILE A 91 -14.62 10.07 3.82
N ALA A 92 -14.08 10.24 5.02
CA ALA A 92 -13.21 11.37 5.33
C ALA A 92 -12.01 11.42 4.34
N PRO A 93 -11.71 12.59 3.73
CA PRO A 93 -10.72 12.68 2.65
C PRO A 93 -9.34 12.06 2.94
N PRO A 94 -8.76 12.18 4.17
CA PRO A 94 -7.49 11.53 4.47
C PRO A 94 -7.54 10.00 4.38
N LEU A 95 -8.60 9.37 4.90
CA LEU A 95 -8.77 7.92 4.88
C LEU A 95 -9.05 7.41 3.46
N ALA A 96 -9.84 8.15 2.69
CA ALA A 96 -10.03 7.87 1.27
C ALA A 96 -8.69 7.90 0.52
N SER A 97 -7.86 8.92 0.77
CA SER A 97 -6.53 9.04 0.17
C SER A 97 -5.62 7.86 0.53
N ASP A 98 -5.57 7.47 1.81
CA ASP A 98 -4.74 6.35 2.26
C ASP A 98 -5.15 5.03 1.60
N ALA A 99 -6.44 4.76 1.48
CA ALA A 99 -6.94 3.57 0.80
C ALA A 99 -6.67 3.58 -0.72
N LEU A 100 -6.86 4.70 -1.42
CA LEU A 100 -6.50 4.81 -2.86
C LEU A 100 -4.99 4.64 -3.07
N LEU A 101 -4.17 5.23 -2.21
CA LEU A 101 -2.72 5.08 -2.29
C LEU A 101 -2.25 3.64 -2.01
N ALA A 102 -2.95 2.91 -1.15
CA ALA A 102 -2.70 1.49 -0.91
C ALA A 102 -3.13 0.60 -2.09
N LEU A 103 -4.31 0.83 -2.67
CA LEU A 103 -4.76 0.17 -3.91
C LEU A 103 -3.76 0.42 -5.05
N LYS A 104 -3.36 1.67 -5.24
CA LYS A 104 -2.37 2.05 -6.25
C LYS A 104 -1.03 1.37 -6.02
N ALA A 105 -0.60 1.27 -4.76
CA ALA A 105 0.63 0.56 -4.43
C ALA A 105 0.53 -0.93 -4.78
N LEU A 106 -0.58 -1.60 -4.48
CA LEU A 106 -0.80 -3.01 -4.82
C LEU A 106 -0.80 -3.25 -6.33
N ALA A 107 -1.52 -2.42 -7.10
CA ALA A 107 -1.49 -2.44 -8.57
C ALA A 107 -0.06 -2.29 -9.09
N PHE A 108 0.64 -1.24 -8.67
CA PHE A 108 1.99 -0.94 -9.13
C PHE A 108 3.00 -2.05 -8.75
N LEU A 109 2.88 -2.61 -7.55
CA LEU A 109 3.72 -3.72 -7.10
C LEU A 109 3.49 -4.99 -7.92
N ALA A 110 2.23 -5.31 -8.23
CA ALA A 110 1.90 -6.45 -9.08
C ALA A 110 2.52 -6.28 -10.49
N LEU A 111 2.38 -5.10 -11.10
CA LEU A 111 2.98 -4.81 -12.41
C LEU A 111 4.51 -4.86 -12.40
N ARG A 112 5.16 -4.28 -11.38
CA ARG A 112 6.63 -4.33 -11.24
C ARG A 112 7.18 -5.74 -11.02
N ASP A 113 6.35 -6.64 -10.52
CA ASP A 113 6.67 -8.06 -10.34
C ASP A 113 6.22 -8.92 -11.53
N GLY A 114 5.68 -8.31 -12.60
CA GLY A 114 5.27 -9.01 -13.83
C GLY A 114 3.89 -9.70 -13.77
N HIS A 115 3.08 -9.41 -12.75
CA HIS A 115 1.77 -10.04 -12.52
C HIS A 115 0.62 -9.11 -12.94
N GLU A 116 0.42 -8.93 -14.24
CA GLU A 116 -0.61 -8.02 -14.78
C GLU A 116 -2.04 -8.41 -14.39
N ILE A 117 -2.35 -9.71 -14.41
CA ILE A 117 -3.67 -10.23 -14.00
C ILE A 117 -3.97 -9.84 -12.55
N ALA A 118 -2.97 -9.91 -11.66
CA ALA A 118 -3.12 -9.55 -10.26
C ALA A 118 -3.26 -8.02 -10.05
N ALA A 119 -2.81 -7.19 -11.00
CA ALA A 119 -2.96 -5.74 -10.91
C ALA A 119 -4.37 -5.26 -11.24
N ARG A 120 -5.09 -6.00 -12.11
CA ARG A 120 -6.36 -5.57 -12.71
C ARG A 120 -7.45 -5.21 -11.68
N PRO A 121 -7.75 -6.03 -10.64
CA PRO A 121 -8.82 -5.69 -9.70
C PRO A 121 -8.55 -4.39 -8.94
N TYR A 122 -7.28 -4.11 -8.62
CA TYR A 122 -6.90 -2.87 -7.95
C TYR A 122 -7.08 -1.65 -8.84
N LEU A 123 -6.72 -1.75 -10.12
CA LEU A 123 -6.92 -0.69 -11.12
C LEU A 123 -8.40 -0.44 -11.38
N ASP A 124 -9.20 -1.50 -11.53
CA ASP A 124 -10.65 -1.39 -11.74
C ASP A 124 -11.33 -0.67 -10.57
N SER A 125 -10.92 -0.97 -9.33
CA SER A 125 -11.40 -0.25 -8.15
C SER A 125 -10.93 1.21 -8.11
N LEU A 126 -9.68 1.51 -8.51
CA LEU A 126 -9.21 2.90 -8.58
C LEU A 126 -10.02 3.73 -9.58
N LEU A 127 -10.21 3.23 -10.80
CA LEU A 127 -10.97 3.94 -11.85
C LEU A 127 -12.43 4.18 -11.46
N ARG A 128 -13.03 3.23 -10.73
CA ARG A 128 -14.40 3.34 -10.22
C ARG A 128 -14.56 4.36 -9.09
N LEU A 129 -13.60 4.41 -8.17
CA LEU A 129 -13.68 5.23 -6.95
C LEU A 129 -13.13 6.64 -7.13
N ASP A 130 -12.14 6.80 -8.01
CA ASP A 130 -11.41 8.03 -8.29
C ASP A 130 -11.35 8.31 -9.81
N PRO A 131 -12.50 8.58 -10.45
CA PRO A 131 -12.56 8.79 -11.91
C PRO A 131 -11.83 10.06 -12.37
N GLU A 132 -11.58 11.00 -11.45
CA GLU A 132 -10.82 12.23 -11.72
C GLU A 132 -9.31 12.03 -11.63
N ASP A 133 -8.86 10.80 -11.36
CA ASP A 133 -7.46 10.39 -11.29
C ASP A 133 -6.62 11.19 -10.28
N GLY A 134 -7.23 11.63 -9.17
CA GLY A 134 -6.53 12.38 -8.12
C GLY A 134 -5.40 11.57 -7.45
N SER A 135 -5.54 10.25 -7.46
CA SER A 135 -4.53 9.30 -7.00
C SER A 135 -3.45 9.02 -8.05
N GLY A 136 -3.65 9.34 -9.33
CA GLY A 136 -2.72 9.02 -10.43
C GLY A 136 -2.68 7.52 -10.76
N ALA A 137 -3.83 6.87 -10.79
CA ALA A 137 -4.02 5.49 -11.22
C ALA A 137 -3.73 5.31 -12.72
N SER A 138 -4.04 6.30 -13.56
CA SER A 138 -3.77 6.26 -15.01
C SER A 138 -2.29 6.01 -15.34
N VAL A 139 -1.39 6.58 -14.53
CA VAL A 139 0.06 6.39 -14.67
C VAL A 139 0.47 4.94 -14.41
N VAL A 140 -0.24 4.24 -13.52
CA VAL A 140 0.02 2.83 -13.20
C VAL A 140 -0.60 1.93 -14.26
N GLU A 141 -1.83 2.25 -14.71
CA GLU A 141 -2.50 1.55 -15.81
C GLU A 141 -1.68 1.57 -17.10
N ALA A 142 -1.05 2.71 -17.43
CA ALA A 142 -0.17 2.85 -18.59
C ALA A 142 1.07 1.92 -18.59
N LEU A 143 1.38 1.26 -17.46
CA LEU A 143 2.45 0.28 -17.37
C LEU A 143 2.02 -1.12 -17.79
N MET A 144 0.71 -1.38 -17.92
CA MET A 144 0.21 -2.65 -18.45
C MET A 144 0.68 -2.80 -19.90
N ARG A 145 1.18 -3.99 -20.25
CA ARG A 145 1.49 -4.27 -21.65
C ARG A 145 0.17 -4.26 -22.45
N PRO A 146 0.14 -3.66 -23.66
CA PRO A 146 -0.98 -3.90 -24.55
C PRO A 146 -1.14 -5.41 -24.74
N GLU A 147 -2.38 -5.90 -24.79
CA GLU A 147 -2.67 -7.22 -25.33
C GLU A 147 -2.21 -7.21 -26.80
N SER A 148 -0.93 -7.47 -27.04
CA SER A 148 -0.41 -7.66 -28.38
C SER A 148 -1.04 -8.95 -28.89
N GLU A 149 -2.03 -8.78 -29.76
CA GLU A 149 -2.55 -9.71 -30.75
C GLU A 149 -2.20 -11.16 -30.45
N ALA A 150 -3.14 -11.86 -29.82
CA ALA A 150 -3.19 -13.31 -29.87
C ALA A 150 -3.13 -13.72 -31.35
N CYS A 151 -1.94 -14.13 -31.78
CA CYS A 151 -1.68 -14.62 -33.12
C CYS A 151 -2.38 -15.97 -33.33
#